data_AF-D5MLI4-F1
#
_entry.id   AF-D5MLI4-F1
#
_cell.length_a   1.000
_cell.length_b   1.000
_cell.length_c   1.000
_cell.angle_alpha   90.00
_cell.angle_beta   90.00
_cell.angle_gamma   90.00
#
_symmetry.space_group_name_H-M   'P 1'
#
loop_
_entity.id
_entity.type
_entity.pdbx_description
1 polymer ?
#
loop_
_entity_poly.entity_id
_entity_poly.type
_entity_poly.pdbx_seq_one_letter_code
_entity_poly.pdbx_strand_id
1 'polypeptide(L)'
;MPYKDALCQHLQERYGTLFGATFDFLFYDITSAYWEGLARGNPQARRGYSRDSRPDCPQVCIGLVTSRDGLPLAFEVSSTAIVPMSPRPKTWH
;
A
#
# COMPACT_ATOMS: atom_id res chain seq x y z
N MET A 1 5.74 -9.88 3.71
CA MET A 1 6.75 -10.00 2.62
C MET A 1 8.09 -9.54 3.18
N PRO A 2 9.13 -10.39 3.21
CA PRO A 2 10.40 -10.07 3.87
C PRO A 2 11.19 -8.94 3.18
N TYR A 3 10.99 -8.72 1.88
CA TYR A 3 11.76 -7.75 1.09
C TYR A 3 11.00 -6.47 0.78
N LYS A 4 9.80 -6.28 1.34
CA LYS A 4 8.92 -5.17 0.98
C LYS A 4 9.59 -3.82 1.21
N ASP A 5 10.12 -3.62 2.42
CA ASP A 5 10.69 -2.34 2.83
C ASP A 5 11.98 -2.04 2.07
N ALA A 6 12.82 -3.07 1.86
CA ALA A 6 14.04 -2.95 1.06
C ALA A 6 13.75 -2.58 -0.40
N LEU A 7 12.70 -3.17 -1.01
CA LEU A 7 12.28 -2.83 -2.37
C LEU A 7 11.76 -1.38 -2.45
N CYS A 8 10.91 -0.97 -1.51
CA CYS A 8 10.38 0.40 -1.46
C CYS A 8 11.49 1.42 -1.32
N GLN A 9 12.44 1.17 -0.41
CA GLN A 9 13.62 2.02 -0.23
C GLN A 9 14.45 2.10 -1.52
N HIS A 10 14.77 0.95 -2.12
CA HIS A 10 15.55 0.92 -3.36
C HIS A 10 14.87 1.73 -4.49
N LEU A 11 13.56 1.58 -4.66
CA LEU A 11 12.81 2.32 -5.69
C LEU A 11 12.82 3.83 -5.41
N GLN A 12 12.61 4.25 -4.16
CA GLN A 12 12.67 5.65 -3.77
C GLN A 12 14.05 6.27 -4.08
N GLU A 13 15.14 5.58 -3.73
CA GLU A 13 16.52 6.01 -3.99
C GLU A 13 16.81 6.12 -5.50
N ARG A 14 16.41 5.11 -6.28
CA ARG A 14 16.58 5.10 -7.74
C ARG A 14 15.78 6.22 -8.40
N TYR A 15 14.55 6.48 -7.96
CA TYR A 15 13.73 7.55 -8.51
C TYR A 15 14.25 8.95 -8.15
N GLY A 16 14.72 9.15 -6.92
CA GLY A 16 15.40 10.38 -6.52
C GLY A 16 16.66 10.63 -7.37
N THR A 17 17.47 9.59 -7.62
CA THR A 17 18.72 9.70 -8.40
C THR A 17 18.46 9.95 -9.89
N LEU A 18 17.50 9.25 -10.48
CA LEU A 18 17.29 9.29 -11.94
C LEU A 18 16.45 10.47 -12.41
N PHE A 19 15.51 10.94 -11.57
CA PHE A 19 14.52 11.94 -11.97
C PHE A 19 14.56 13.21 -11.13
N GLY A 20 15.44 13.30 -10.12
CA GLY A 20 15.47 14.43 -9.20
C GLY A 20 14.16 14.60 -8.44
N ALA A 21 13.40 13.52 -8.26
CA ALA A 21 12.08 13.56 -7.64
C ALA A 21 12.20 14.09 -6.21
N THR A 22 11.49 15.18 -5.91
CA THR A 22 11.29 15.67 -4.55
C THR A 22 9.97 15.15 -4.00
N PHE A 23 9.95 14.81 -2.71
CA PHE A 23 8.82 14.14 -2.08
C PHE A 23 8.05 15.09 -1.15
N ASP A 24 7.85 16.32 -1.62
CA ASP A 24 7.15 17.39 -0.88
C ASP A 24 5.64 17.13 -0.78
N PHE A 25 5.07 16.51 -1.82
CA PHE A 25 3.68 16.09 -1.88
C PHE A 25 3.59 14.65 -2.35
N LEU A 26 2.85 13.86 -1.59
CA LEU A 26 2.61 12.45 -1.85
C LEU A 26 1.11 12.23 -2.00
N PHE A 27 0.72 11.44 -3.00
CA PHE A 27 -0.65 10.97 -3.10
C PHE A 27 -0.79 9.70 -2.29
N TYR A 28 -1.88 9.61 -1.53
CA TYR A 28 -2.25 8.42 -0.80
C TYR A 28 -3.64 8.00 -1.24
N ASP A 29 -3.74 6.78 -1.75
CA ASP A 29 -5.02 6.14 -2.05
C ASP A 29 -5.19 4.85 -1.26
N ILE A 30 -6.44 4.54 -0.93
CA ILE A 30 -6.83 3.26 -0.38
C ILE A 30 -7.77 2.61 -1.39
N THR A 31 -7.43 1.42 -1.84
CA THR A 31 -8.28 0.59 -2.70
C THR A 31 -8.65 -0.71 -1.96
N SER A 32 -9.89 -1.17 -2.11
CA SER A 32 -10.38 -2.43 -1.54
C SER A 32 -10.44 -3.50 -2.62
N ALA A 33 -10.05 -4.72 -2.24
CA ALA A 33 -10.10 -5.89 -3.10
C ALA A 33 -10.78 -7.04 -2.34
N TYR A 34 -11.77 -7.67 -2.97
CA TYR A 34 -12.52 -8.78 -2.39
C TYR A 34 -12.42 -10.03 -3.25
N TRP A 35 -12.66 -11.18 -2.61
CA TRP A 35 -12.72 -12.47 -3.28
C TRP A 35 -14.13 -13.05 -3.20
N GLU A 36 -14.63 -13.56 -4.33
CA GLU A 36 -15.90 -14.29 -4.36
C GLU A 36 -15.81 -15.67 -3.68
N GLY A 37 -14.61 -16.25 -3.66
CA GLY A 37 -14.31 -17.49 -2.94
C GLY A 37 -13.93 -17.27 -1.46
N LEU A 38 -13.62 -18.37 -0.77
CA LEU A 38 -13.31 -18.35 0.67
C LEU A 38 -11.92 -17.78 1.03
N ALA A 39 -11.09 -17.42 0.05
CA ALA A 39 -9.73 -16.88 0.24
C ALA A 39 -8.84 -17.68 1.23
N ARG A 40 -9.01 -19.01 1.32
CA ARG A 40 -8.34 -19.86 2.34
C ARG A 40 -6.80 -19.79 2.33
N GLY A 41 -6.19 -19.43 1.20
CA GLY A 41 -4.75 -19.26 1.07
C GLY A 41 -4.22 -17.87 1.45
N ASN A 42 -5.10 -16.91 1.74
CA ASN A 42 -4.73 -15.55 2.09
C ASN A 42 -5.22 -15.20 3.51
N PRO A 43 -4.40 -15.38 4.57
CA PRO A 43 -4.80 -15.10 5.95
C PRO A 43 -5.05 -13.61 6.24
N GLN A 44 -4.62 -12.71 5.34
CA GLN A 44 -4.90 -11.28 5.43
C GLN A 44 -6.29 -10.93 4.90
N ALA A 45 -6.86 -11.74 4.01
CA ALA A 45 -8.22 -11.54 3.52
C ALA A 45 -9.22 -11.94 4.61
N ARG A 46 -10.00 -10.99 5.11
CA ARG A 46 -10.99 -11.23 6.17
C ARG A 46 -12.32 -10.58 5.83
N ARG A 47 -13.39 -11.16 6.36
CA ARG A 47 -14.70 -10.47 6.39
C ARG A 47 -14.62 -9.36 7.44
N GLY A 48 -15.17 -8.20 7.13
CA GLY A 48 -15.05 -7.02 7.96
C GLY A 48 -15.64 -5.79 7.28
N TYR A 49 -15.18 -4.61 7.70
CA TYR A 49 -15.62 -3.36 7.07
C TYR A 49 -15.34 -3.38 5.57
N SER A 50 -16.43 -3.33 4.80
CA SER A 50 -16.39 -3.37 3.33
C SER A 50 -16.79 -2.01 2.80
N ARG A 51 -15.83 -1.28 2.21
CA ARG A 51 -16.16 -0.06 1.45
C ARG A 51 -17.03 -0.34 0.23
N ASP A 52 -16.87 -1.53 -0.35
CA ASP A 52 -17.54 -1.90 -1.60
C ASP A 52 -18.93 -2.53 -1.37
N SER A 53 -19.49 -2.42 -0.16
CA SER A 53 -20.79 -3.02 0.20
C SER A 53 -20.91 -4.55 -0.03
N ARG A 54 -19.80 -5.29 0.11
CA ARG A 54 -19.68 -6.76 -0.03
C ARG A 54 -19.26 -7.46 1.27
N PRO A 55 -20.02 -7.33 2.37
CA PRO A 55 -19.67 -7.96 3.66
C PRO A 55 -19.66 -9.50 3.61
N ASP A 56 -20.26 -10.09 2.58
CA ASP A 56 -20.28 -11.52 2.28
C ASP A 56 -18.92 -12.09 1.88
N CYS A 57 -18.05 -11.25 1.31
CA CYS A 57 -16.76 -11.64 0.77
C CYS A 57 -15.60 -11.35 1.76
N PRO A 58 -14.58 -12.23 1.84
CA PRO A 58 -13.29 -11.85 2.40
C PRO A 58 -12.66 -10.72 1.59
N GLN A 59 -12.03 -9.77 2.26
CA GLN A 59 -11.43 -8.59 1.63
C GLN A 59 -10.10 -8.19 2.25
N VAL A 60 -9.34 -7.40 1.51
CA VAL A 60 -8.21 -6.60 1.99
C VAL A 60 -8.38 -5.16 1.52
N CYS A 61 -7.81 -4.24 2.29
CA CYS A 61 -7.55 -2.87 1.87
C CYS A 61 -6.06 -2.71 1.56
N ILE A 62 -5.77 -2.05 0.45
CA ILE A 62 -4.42 -1.76 -0.01
C ILE A 62 -4.25 -0.25 0.06
N GLY A 63 -3.32 0.21 0.89
CA GLY A 63 -2.87 1.59 0.92
C GLY A 63 -1.67 1.74 -0.01
N LEU A 64 -1.68 2.73 -0.89
CA LEU A 64 -0.62 3.01 -1.84
C LEU A 64 -0.20 4.48 -1.73
N VAL A 65 1.11 4.72 -1.67
CA VAL A 65 1.68 6.06 -1.79
C VAL A 65 2.42 6.20 -3.11
N THR A 66 2.13 7.30 -3.80
CA THR A 66 2.81 7.66 -5.04
C THR A 66 3.38 9.07 -4.99
N SER A 67 4.40 9.32 -5.81
CA SER A 67 4.85 10.69 -6.11
C SER A 67 3.79 11.42 -6.94
N ARG A 68 3.99 12.74 -7.13
CA ARG A 68 3.14 13.53 -8.03
C ARG A 68 3.06 12.97 -9.45
N ASP A 69 4.16 12.38 -9.93
CA ASP A 69 4.27 11.79 -11.26
C ASP A 69 3.76 10.34 -11.33
N GLY A 70 3.16 9.84 -10.22
CA GLY A 70 2.56 8.51 -10.16
C GLY A 70 3.55 7.38 -9.87
N LEU A 71 4.79 7.68 -9.44
CA LEU A 71 5.76 6.64 -9.10
C LEU A 71 5.39 5.98 -7.77
N PRO A 72 5.33 4.64 -7.69
CA PRO A 72 4.98 3.95 -6.44
C PRO A 72 6.14 3.99 -5.45
N LEU A 73 5.87 4.47 -4.24
CA LEU A 73 6.90 4.66 -3.22
C LEU A 73 6.76 3.69 -2.06
N ALA A 74 5.53 3.42 -1.64
CA ALA A 74 5.26 2.53 -0.53
C ALA A 74 3.85 1.95 -0.65
N PHE A 75 3.66 0.77 -0.08
CA PHE A 75 2.34 0.17 0.03
C PHE A 75 2.18 -0.65 1.30
N GLU A 76 0.94 -0.83 1.71
CA GLU A 76 0.54 -1.67 2.82
C GLU A 76 -0.74 -2.44 2.49
N VAL A 77 -0.84 -3.65 3.02
CA VAL A 77 -2.02 -4.50 2.87
C VAL A 77 -2.57 -4.79 4.26
N SER A 78 -3.83 -4.41 4.49
CA SER A 78 -4.53 -4.56 5.76
C SER A 78 -5.84 -5.31 5.56
N SER A 79 -6.32 -5.96 6.62
CA SER A 79 -7.67 -6.53 6.66
C SER A 79 -8.73 -5.52 7.11
N THR A 80 -8.35 -4.27 7.35
CA THR A 80 -9.22 -3.22 7.89
C THR A 80 -9.22 -1.98 6.99
N ALA A 81 -10.23 -1.13 7.17
CA ALA A 81 -10.41 0.12 6.43
C ALA A 81 -9.28 1.14 6.60
N ILE A 82 -8.55 1.04 7.70
CA ILE A 82 -7.44 1.92 8.03
C ILE A 82 -6.18 1.13 7.73
N VAL A 83 -5.41 1.63 6.77
CA VAL A 83 -4.12 1.05 6.41
C VAL A 83 -3.04 1.95 7.04
N PRO A 84 -2.50 1.60 8.23
CA PRO A 84 -1.45 2.41 8.84
C PRO A 84 -0.17 2.26 8.00
N MET A 85 0.30 3.37 7.43
CA MET A 85 1.60 3.39 6.78
C MET A 85 2.68 3.71 7.81
N SER A 86 3.78 2.94 7.79
CA SER A 86 4.97 3.31 8.55
C SER A 86 5.47 4.67 8.06
N PRO A 87 5.54 5.69 8.92
CA PRO A 87 5.66 7.08 8.46
C PRO A 87 7.05 7.49 7.96
N ARG A 88 8.06 6.61 7.91
CA ARG A 88 9.44 7.04 7.65
C ARG A 88 10.33 6.02 6.93
N PRO A 89 10.79 6.33 5.70
CA PRO A 89 12.12 5.95 5.26
C PRO A 89 13.13 6.80 6.06
N LYS A 90 14.17 6.17 6.62
CA LYS A 90 15.07 6.77 7.62
C LYS A 90 16.03 7.85 7.07
N THR A 91 15.87 8.33 5.84
CA THR A 91 16.92 9.08 5.12
C THR A 91 16.40 10.24 4.26
N TRP A 92 15.33 10.92 4.67
CA TRP A 92 14.92 12.20 4.04
C TRP A 92 15.49 13.37 4.85
N HIS A 93 16.63 13.90 4.40
CA HIS A 93 17.16 15.22 4.75
C HIS A 93 17.26 16.04 3.47
#